data_AF-A0A7S2NNI4-F1
#
_entry.id   AF-A0A7S2NNI4-F1
#
_cell.length_a   1.000
_cell.length_b   1.000
_cell.length_c   1.000
_cell.angle_alpha   90.00
_cell.angle_beta   90.00
_cell.angle_gamma   90.00
#
_symmetry.space_group_name_H-M   'P 1'
#
loop_
_entity.id
_entity.type
_entity.pdbx_description
1 polymer ?
#
loop_
_entity_poly.entity_id
_entity_poly.type
_entity_poly.pdbx_seq_one_letter_code
_entity_poly.pdbx_strand_id
1 'polypeptide(L)'
;AAAVYVRIPNYILSDANCIANFSMYSICCRDPCEEVLRELEAKLVAPTAYPHEIGRAVADVTTPTVRKPRSIDAPLFDRLQEIARMHGGKVPLHGRLFAQWLHHAFPRECPVPARPGGWKPVAAADWFSGSEAATLLDDS
;
A
#
# COMPACT_ATOMS: atom_id res chain seq x y z
N ALA A 1 16.06 31.27 -10.31
CA ALA A 1 14.84 30.73 -10.94
C ALA A 1 14.43 29.47 -10.20
N ALA A 2 13.17 29.35 -9.77
CA ALA A 2 12.67 28.12 -9.14
C ALA A 2 12.36 27.08 -10.23
N ALA A 3 12.89 25.87 -10.10
CA ALA A 3 12.61 24.78 -11.02
C ALA A 3 11.18 24.26 -10.82
N VAL A 4 10.43 24.10 -11.92
CA VAL A 4 9.13 23.44 -11.90
C VAL A 4 9.36 21.94 -11.70
N TYR A 5 8.75 21.34 -10.69
CA TYR A 5 8.76 19.89 -10.48
C TYR A 5 7.33 19.38 -10.27
N VAL A 6 7.06 18.17 -10.78
CA VAL A 6 5.78 17.47 -10.59
C VAL A 6 5.95 16.46 -9.46
N ARG A 7 5.02 16.45 -8.50
CA ARG A 7 4.94 15.40 -7.47
C ARG A 7 3.80 14.44 -7.84
N ILE A 8 4.15 13.19 -8.11
CA ILE A 8 3.18 12.12 -8.38
C ILE A 8 2.96 11.34 -7.08
N PRO A 9 1.75 11.36 -6.48
CA PRO A 9 1.46 10.55 -5.31
C PRO A 9 1.47 9.06 -5.68
N ASN A 10 1.85 8.19 -4.74
CA ASN A 10 1.84 6.73 -4.92
C ASN A 10 2.56 6.25 -6.19
N TYR A 11 3.67 6.90 -6.55
CA TYR A 11 4.43 6.60 -7.77
C TYR A 11 4.71 5.11 -7.99
N ILE A 12 4.96 4.33 -6.92
CA ILE A 12 5.25 2.89 -6.98
C ILE A 12 4.15 2.10 -7.70
N LEU A 13 2.88 2.50 -7.54
CA LEU A 13 1.72 1.86 -8.18
C LEU A 13 1.31 2.51 -9.51
N SER A 14 2.11 3.45 -10.03
CA SER A 14 1.80 4.15 -11.27
C SER A 14 2.09 3.28 -12.49
N ASP A 15 1.29 3.45 -13.55
CA ASP A 15 1.54 2.88 -14.89
C ASP A 15 2.94 3.20 -15.43
N ALA A 16 3.57 4.28 -14.95
CA ALA A 16 4.95 4.62 -15.28
C ALA A 16 5.98 3.56 -14.85
N ASN A 17 5.63 2.65 -13.92
CA ASN A 17 6.47 1.51 -13.53
C ASN A 17 6.18 0.25 -14.36
N CYS A 18 5.36 0.33 -15.41
CA CYS A 18 5.02 -0.81 -16.26
C CYS A 18 5.52 -0.59 -17.70
N ILE A 19 6.03 -1.65 -18.34
CA ILE A 19 6.71 -1.56 -19.65
C ILE A 19 5.83 -2.06 -20.79
N ALA A 20 4.91 -2.98 -20.52
CA ALA A 20 4.04 -3.57 -21.53
C ALA A 20 2.64 -3.74 -20.95
N ASN A 21 1.67 -3.04 -21.53
CA ASN A 21 0.24 -3.25 -21.29
C ASN A 21 -0.28 -4.11 -22.45
N PHE A 22 -0.32 -5.43 -22.25
CA PHE A 22 -1.07 -6.31 -23.14
C PHE A 22 -2.56 -6.18 -22.82
N SER A 23 -3.44 -6.62 -23.73
CA SER A 23 -4.89 -6.56 -23.51
C SER A 23 -5.37 -7.30 -22.26
N MET A 24 -4.58 -8.23 -21.73
CA MET A 24 -4.95 -9.06 -20.58
C MET A 24 -4.08 -8.87 -19.33
N TYR A 25 -2.86 -8.36 -19.47
CA TYR A 25 -1.93 -8.23 -18.34
C TYR A 25 -0.88 -7.14 -18.58
N SER A 26 -0.36 -6.59 -17.49
CA SER A 26 0.71 -5.61 -17.52
C SER A 26 1.95 -6.14 -16.81
N ILE A 27 3.13 -5.87 -17.37
CA ILE A 27 4.42 -6.21 -16.74
C ILE A 27 4.95 -4.98 -16.03
N CYS A 28 4.98 -5.02 -14.70
CA CYS A 28 5.38 -3.90 -13.85
C CYS A 28 6.65 -4.20 -13.05
N CYS A 29 7.35 -3.15 -12.65
CA CYS A 29 8.42 -3.23 -11.68
C CYS A 29 7.90 -3.77 -10.35
N ARG A 30 8.81 -4.37 -9.58
CA ARG A 30 8.49 -4.97 -8.29
C ARG A 30 8.02 -3.92 -7.29
N ASP A 31 6.93 -4.22 -6.57
CA ASP A 31 6.47 -3.42 -5.43
C ASP A 31 7.33 -3.73 -4.18
N PRO A 32 8.11 -2.77 -3.65
CA PRO A 32 8.89 -2.99 -2.45
C PRO A 32 8.03 -3.23 -1.19
N CYS A 33 6.78 -2.75 -1.17
CA CYS A 33 5.87 -3.00 -0.05
C CYS A 33 5.52 -4.48 0.09
N GLU A 34 5.35 -5.18 -1.04
CA GLU A 34 5.10 -6.63 -1.05
C GLU A 34 6.29 -7.40 -0.46
N GLU A 35 7.52 -6.91 -0.64
CA GLU A 35 8.69 -7.52 0.01
C GLU A 35 8.67 -7.33 1.53
N VAL A 36 8.32 -6.13 1.99
CA VAL A 36 8.13 -5.83 3.42
C VAL A 36 7.05 -6.72 4.02
N LEU A 37 5.90 -6.81 3.36
CA LEU A 37 4.77 -7.61 3.83
C LEU A 37 5.14 -9.10 3.89
N ARG A 38 5.81 -9.63 2.86
CA ARG A 38 6.30 -11.01 2.82
C ARG A 38 7.26 -11.32 3.98
N GLU A 39 8.15 -10.40 4.34
CA GLU A 39 9.04 -10.60 5.50
C GLU A 39 8.27 -10.62 6.84
N LEU A 40 7.21 -9.82 6.95
CA LEU A 40 6.36 -9.83 8.14
C LEU A 40 5.53 -11.11 8.22
N GLU A 41 4.95 -11.55 7.12
CA GLU A 41 4.20 -12.80 7.04
C GLU A 41 5.06 -14.01 7.39
N ALA A 42 6.30 -14.05 6.89
CA ALA A 42 7.25 -15.11 7.21
C ALA A 42 7.58 -15.21 8.71
N LYS A 43 7.51 -14.09 9.44
CA LYS A 43 7.77 -14.03 10.89
C LYS A 43 6.54 -14.28 11.74
N LEU A 44 5.39 -13.76 11.30
CA LEU A 44 4.13 -13.81 12.06
C LEU A 44 3.37 -15.11 11.83
N VAL A 45 3.52 -15.72 10.65
CA VAL A 45 2.95 -17.03 10.27
C VAL A 45 1.43 -17.11 10.54
N ALA A 46 0.72 -15.99 10.36
CA ALA A 46 -0.71 -15.88 10.61
C ALA A 46 -1.31 -14.68 9.86
N PRO A 47 -2.60 -14.73 9.45
CA PRO A 47 -3.28 -13.60 8.81
C PRO A 47 -3.63 -12.46 9.79
N THR A 48 -3.51 -12.71 11.10
CA THR A 48 -3.72 -11.73 12.18
C THR A 48 -2.64 -11.90 13.24
N ALA A 49 -2.20 -10.81 13.88
CA ALA A 49 -1.15 -10.83 14.89
C ALA A 49 -1.38 -9.81 16.00
N TYR A 50 -0.79 -10.01 17.18
CA TYR A 50 -0.87 -9.00 18.25
C TYR A 50 0.04 -7.79 17.95
N PRO A 51 -0.32 -6.57 18.39
CA PRO A 51 0.48 -5.37 18.15
C PRO A 51 1.95 -5.49 18.55
N HIS A 52 2.24 -6.14 19.68
CA HIS A 52 3.60 -6.33 20.18
C HIS A 52 4.43 -7.31 19.31
N GLU A 53 3.78 -8.30 18.69
CA GLU A 53 4.44 -9.23 17.76
C GLU A 53 4.83 -8.51 16.47
N ILE A 54 3.91 -7.70 15.92
CA ILE A 54 4.17 -6.83 14.77
C ILE A 54 5.30 -5.85 15.10
N GLY A 55 5.27 -5.26 16.29
CA GLY A 55 6.30 -4.37 16.79
C GLY A 55 7.71 -4.96 16.69
N ARG A 56 7.86 -6.20 17.17
CA ARG A 56 9.12 -6.95 17.09
C ARG A 56 9.47 -7.33 15.65
N ALA A 57 8.52 -7.84 14.88
CA ALA A 57 8.76 -8.30 13.51
C ALA A 57 9.28 -7.17 12.59
N VAL A 58 8.72 -5.96 12.75
CA VAL A 58 9.05 -4.77 11.97
C VAL A 58 10.40 -4.16 12.34
N ALA A 59 10.82 -4.26 13.60
CA ALA A 59 12.17 -3.90 14.02
C ALA A 59 13.24 -4.72 13.27
N ASP A 60 12.86 -5.93 12.84
CA ASP A 60 13.68 -6.86 12.09
C ASP A 60 13.47 -6.81 10.57
N VAL A 61 12.79 -5.81 10.01
CA VAL A 61 12.72 -5.63 8.55
C VAL A 61 13.75 -4.59 8.10
N THR A 62 14.53 -4.94 7.07
CA THR A 62 15.45 -4.00 6.40
C THR A 62 14.94 -3.71 5.00
N THR A 63 14.96 -2.44 4.61
CA THR A 63 14.70 -2.02 3.23
C THR A 63 15.84 -1.12 2.75
N PRO A 64 15.89 -0.74 1.46
CA PRO A 64 16.89 0.22 0.99
C PRO A 64 16.85 1.57 1.73
N THR A 65 15.69 2.00 2.24
CA THR A 65 15.55 3.28 2.95
C THR A 65 15.45 3.14 4.48
N VAL A 66 15.17 1.95 4.99
CA VAL A 66 15.00 1.67 6.42
C VAL A 66 16.06 0.66 6.88
N ARG A 67 16.96 1.08 7.78
CA ARG A 67 18.01 0.23 8.35
C ARG A 67 17.69 -0.20 9.78
N LYS A 68 18.17 -1.39 10.16
CA LYS A 68 18.17 -1.89 11.54
C LYS A 68 19.31 -1.26 12.37
N PRO A 69 19.19 -1.26 13.71
CA PRO A 69 18.00 -1.58 14.50
C PRO A 69 17.07 -0.36 14.58
N ARG A 70 15.76 -0.58 14.45
CA ARG A 70 14.75 0.49 14.65
C ARG A 70 13.70 0.06 15.66
N SER A 71 13.34 0.95 16.57
CA SER A 71 12.12 0.84 17.36
C SER A 71 10.94 1.44 16.60
N ILE A 72 9.73 1.04 16.96
CA ILE A 72 8.52 1.70 16.49
C ILE A 72 8.19 2.84 17.45
N ASP A 73 7.98 4.04 16.91
CA ASP A 73 7.59 5.20 17.71
C ASP A 73 6.23 4.98 18.37
N ALA A 74 6.01 5.58 19.55
CA ALA A 74 4.77 5.43 20.31
C ALA A 74 3.49 5.68 19.48
N PRO A 75 3.39 6.73 18.64
CA PRO A 75 2.18 6.97 17.84
C PRO A 75 1.87 5.86 16.82
N LEU A 76 2.91 5.28 16.21
CA LEU A 76 2.74 4.15 15.30
C LEU A 76 2.28 2.90 16.06
N PHE A 77 2.83 2.66 17.25
CA PHE A 77 2.42 1.53 18.08
C PHE A 77 0.98 1.68 18.60
N ASP A 78 0.59 2.89 19.02
CA ASP A 78 -0.77 3.20 19.45
C ASP A 78 -1.78 2.95 18.33
N ARG A 79 -1.42 3.26 17.08
CA ARG A 79 -2.27 2.97 15.92
C ARG A 79 -2.47 1.46 15.71
N LEU A 80 -1.46 0.62 15.97
CA LEU A 80 -1.65 -0.85 15.96
C LEU A 80 -2.63 -1.30 17.04
N GLN A 81 -2.53 -0.73 18.24
CA GLN A 81 -3.46 -1.06 19.35
C GLN A 81 -4.91 -0.67 19.01
N GLU A 82 -5.10 0.48 18.38
CA GLU A 82 -6.42 0.93 17.93
C GLU A 82 -7.01 -0.04 16.89
N ILE A 83 -6.22 -0.47 15.91
CA ILE A 83 -6.65 -1.48 14.92
C ILE A 83 -7.01 -2.79 15.62
N ALA A 84 -6.17 -3.25 16.55
CA ALA A 84 -6.39 -4.47 17.31
C ALA A 84 -7.68 -4.44 18.13
N ARG A 85 -7.99 -3.32 18.79
CA ARG A 85 -9.24 -3.15 19.57
C ARG A 85 -10.50 -3.38 18.72
N MET A 86 -10.47 -2.99 17.45
CA MET A 86 -11.60 -3.19 16.54
C MET A 86 -11.72 -4.64 16.03
N HIS A 87 -10.70 -5.48 16.24
CA HIS A 87 -10.58 -6.81 15.64
C HIS A 87 -10.21 -7.88 16.69
N GLY A 88 -10.84 -7.83 17.87
CA GLY A 88 -10.69 -8.88 18.89
C GLY A 88 -9.29 -8.95 19.52
N GLY A 89 -8.56 -7.83 19.55
CA GLY A 89 -7.22 -7.73 20.13
C GLY A 89 -6.08 -8.06 19.17
N LYS A 90 -6.37 -8.43 17.92
CA LYS A 90 -5.36 -8.74 16.90
C LYS A 90 -5.50 -7.83 15.68
N VAL A 91 -4.41 -7.55 15.00
CA VAL A 91 -4.37 -6.73 13.79
C VAL A 91 -4.45 -7.65 12.57
N PRO A 92 -5.43 -7.47 11.66
CA PRO A 92 -5.46 -8.16 10.38
C PRO A 92 -4.42 -7.60 9.41
N LEU A 93 -3.54 -8.46 8.88
CA LEU A 93 -2.39 -8.03 8.08
C LEU A 93 -2.75 -7.59 6.66
N HIS A 94 -3.84 -8.09 6.09
CA HIS A 94 -4.29 -7.71 4.74
C HIS A 94 -5.39 -6.64 4.76
N GLY A 95 -5.58 -5.98 5.90
CA GLY A 95 -6.58 -4.93 6.05
C GLY A 95 -6.07 -3.56 5.58
N ARG A 96 -6.98 -2.75 5.03
CA ARG A 96 -6.73 -1.35 4.63
C ARG A 96 -6.03 -0.53 5.73
N LEU A 97 -6.46 -0.67 6.99
CA LEU A 97 -5.90 0.09 8.11
C LEU A 97 -4.45 -0.31 8.39
N PHE A 98 -4.11 -1.59 8.24
CA PHE A 98 -2.75 -2.06 8.37
C PHE A 98 -1.88 -1.63 7.18
N ALA A 99 -2.43 -1.65 5.95
CA ALA A 99 -1.74 -1.08 4.78
C ALA A 99 -1.44 0.42 4.97
N GLN A 100 -2.38 1.19 5.55
CA GLN A 100 -2.15 2.59 5.90
C GLN A 100 -1.07 2.73 6.97
N TRP A 101 -1.06 1.83 7.95
CA TRP A 101 -0.02 1.79 8.97
C TRP A 101 1.36 1.48 8.36
N LEU A 102 1.45 0.52 7.44
CA LEU A 102 2.66 0.20 6.69
C LEU A 102 3.19 1.39 5.89
N HIS A 103 2.31 2.16 5.25
CA HIS A 103 2.70 3.40 4.57
C HIS A 103 3.42 4.37 5.53
N HIS A 104 2.97 4.51 6.77
CA HIS A 104 3.65 5.36 7.74
C HIS A 104 4.93 4.72 8.30
N ALA A 105 4.96 3.39 8.44
CA ALA A 105 6.13 2.67 8.94
C ALA A 105 7.25 2.50 7.90
N PHE A 106 6.91 2.53 6.60
CA PHE A 106 7.79 2.38 5.44
C PHE A 106 7.37 3.32 4.29
N PRO A 107 7.56 4.64 4.42
CA PRO A 107 6.96 5.63 3.50
C PRO A 107 7.50 5.62 2.07
N ARG A 108 8.66 4.99 1.83
CA ARG A 108 9.32 4.93 0.53
C ARG A 108 9.10 3.60 -0.17
N GLU A 109 8.62 2.60 0.56
CA GLU A 109 8.33 1.26 0.08
C GLU A 109 6.83 1.05 -0.08
N CYS A 110 6.04 1.52 0.89
CA CYS A 110 4.61 1.26 0.95
C CYS A 110 3.76 2.45 0.48
N PRO A 111 2.90 2.28 -0.53
CA PRO A 111 2.00 3.33 -1.01
C PRO A 111 0.82 3.56 -0.05
N VAL A 112 0.22 4.76 -0.11
CA VAL A 112 -1.02 5.05 0.63
C VAL A 112 -2.16 4.22 0.03
N PRO A 113 -2.91 3.43 0.83
CA PRO A 113 -4.03 2.68 0.31
C PRO A 113 -5.12 3.62 -0.23
N ALA A 114 -5.65 3.29 -1.42
CA ALA A 114 -6.71 4.06 -2.06
C ALA A 114 -7.91 4.27 -1.12
N ARG A 115 -8.58 5.42 -1.17
CA ARG A 115 -9.83 5.65 -0.42
C ARG A 115 -10.94 4.70 -0.89
N PRO A 116 -11.90 4.30 -0.03
CA PRO A 116 -13.05 3.55 -0.51
C PRO A 116 -13.80 4.46 -1.50
N GLY A 117 -14.14 3.94 -2.68
CA GLY A 117 -14.68 4.78 -3.77
C GLY A 117 -13.68 5.80 -4.34
N GLY A 118 -12.40 5.71 -3.97
CA GLY A 118 -11.34 6.55 -4.52
C GLY A 118 -10.98 6.16 -5.95
N TRP A 119 -10.26 7.06 -6.61
CA TRP A 119 -9.81 6.86 -7.98
C TRP A 119 -8.92 5.62 -8.08
N LYS A 120 -9.29 4.69 -8.95
CA LYS A 120 -8.44 3.56 -9.34
C LYS A 120 -7.72 3.96 -10.62
N PRO A 121 -6.40 3.73 -10.75
CA PRO A 121 -5.72 3.85 -12.03
C PRO A 121 -6.47 3.03 -13.06
N VAL A 122 -7.01 3.72 -14.07
CA VAL A 122 -7.65 3.11 -15.23
C VAL A 122 -6.55 2.88 -16.23
N ALA A 123 -6.33 1.62 -16.65
CA ALA A 123 -5.28 1.30 -17.59
C ALA A 123 -5.51 2.08 -18.89
N ALA A 124 -4.43 2.54 -19.54
CA ALA A 124 -4.53 3.27 -20.82
C ALA A 124 -5.42 2.54 -21.84
N ALA A 125 -5.38 1.19 -21.89
CA ALA A 125 -6.24 0.38 -22.74
C ALA A 125 -7.74 0.55 -22.46
N ASP A 126 -8.13 0.74 -21.18
CA ASP A 126 -9.50 0.97 -20.76
C ASP A 126 -10.01 2.36 -21.16
N TRP A 127 -9.10 3.34 -21.34
CA TRP A 127 -9.46 4.63 -21.93
C TRP A 127 -9.80 4.50 -23.42
N PHE A 128 -9.07 3.66 -24.16
CA PHE A 128 -9.31 3.46 -25.59
C PHE A 128 -10.52 2.56 -25.89
N SER A 129 -10.95 1.72 -24.96
CA SER A 129 -12.19 0.95 -25.05
C SER A 129 -13.43 1.70 -24.52
N GLY A 130 -13.22 2.82 -23.81
CA GLY A 130 -14.25 3.55 -23.08
C GLY A 130 -14.87 4.76 -23.77
N SER A 131 -14.71 4.95 -25.09
CA SER A 131 -15.41 6.02 -25.81
C SER A 131 -16.93 5.78 -26.01
N GLU A 132 -17.53 4.80 -25.32
CA GLU A 132 -18.96 4.46 -25.43
C GLU A 132 -19.67 4.10 -24.11
N ALA A 133 -19.23 4.60 -22.94
CA ALA A 133 -19.90 4.29 -21.67
C ALA A 133 -20.08 5.49 -20.71
N ALA A 134 -20.40 6.67 -21.24
CA ALA A 134 -20.80 7.84 -20.43
C ALA A 134 -22.09 8.52 -20.93
N THR A 135 -23.01 7.73 -21.49
CA THR A 135 -24.40 8.15 -21.68
C THR A 135 -25.31 7.01 -21.27
N LEU A 136 -26.39 7.35 -20.58
CA LEU A 136 -27.44 6.49 -20.02
C LEU A 136 -27.16 6.03 -18.59
N LEU A 137 -27.39 6.92 -17.63
CA LEU A 137 -28.48 6.82 -16.65
C LEU A 137 -28.64 8.19 -15.94
N ASP A 138 -29.25 9.14 -16.64
CA ASP A 138 -29.99 10.25 -16.04
C ASP A 138 -31.08 10.62 -17.05
N ASP A 139 -32.25 9.97 -16.94
CA ASP A 139 -33.56 10.59 -17.19
C ASP A 139 -34.70 9.57 -17.00
N SER A 140 -35.68 10.01 -16.18
CA SER A 140 -37.01 9.45 -15.84
C SER A 140 -37.10 8.36 -14.76
#